data_AF-A0A920C1J6-F1
#
_entry.id   AF-A0A920C1J6-F1
#
_cell.length_a   1.000
_cell.length_b   1.000
_cell.length_c   1.000
_cell.angle_alpha   90.00
_cell.angle_beta   90.00
_cell.angle_gamma   90.00
#
_symmetry.space_group_name_H-M   'P 1'
#
loop_
_entity.id
_entity.type
_entity.pdbx_description
1 polymer ?
#
loop_
_entity_poly.entity_id
_entity_poly.type
_entity_poly.pdbx_seq_one_letter_code
_entity_poly.pdbx_strand_id
1 'polypeptide(L)'
;MRITITGINFEYNDGFDKPCTGVNLNYIGNGFDFNSTQPVNITNDQYEASKDDKDKLKEVVADKIIADATKFIEDVQAYKDSLEKAE
;
A
#
# COMPACT_ATOMS: atom_id res chain seq x y z
N MET A 1 -11.56 8.40 2.84
CA MET A 1 -11.62 6.96 2.51
C MET A 1 -12.00 6.18 3.76
N ARG A 2 -12.94 5.23 3.74
CA ARG A 2 -13.23 4.41 4.93
C ARG A 2 -12.50 3.07 4.79
N ILE A 3 -11.51 2.85 5.64
CA ILE A 3 -10.65 1.65 5.63
C ILE A 3 -10.90 0.83 6.89
N THR A 4 -11.06 -0.48 6.72
CA THR A 4 -11.05 -1.44 7.81
C THR A 4 -9.95 -2.46 7.53
N ILE A 5 -8.97 -2.55 8.42
CA ILE A 5 -7.90 -3.55 8.33
C ILE A 5 -8.49 -4.90 8.75
N THR A 6 -8.34 -5.91 7.89
CA THR A 6 -8.90 -7.26 8.07
C THR A 6 -7.84 -8.30 8.42
N GLY A 7 -6.56 -8.00 8.18
CA GLY A 7 -5.46 -8.88 8.53
C GLY A 7 -4.10 -8.19 8.40
N ILE A 8 -3.13 -8.71 9.14
CA ILE A 8 -1.75 -8.23 9.16
C ILE A 8 -0.86 -9.45 8.97
N ASN A 9 -0.07 -9.46 7.90
CA ASN A 9 0.87 -10.53 7.59
C ASN A 9 2.28 -9.96 7.63
N PHE A 10 3.12 -10.51 8.51
CA PHE A 10 4.53 -10.15 8.58
C PHE A 10 5.32 -10.98 7.57
N GLU A 11 6.14 -10.31 6.78
CA GLU A 11 7.01 -10.95 5.80
C GLU A 11 8.37 -11.22 6.44
N TYR A 12 8.84 -12.45 6.28
CA TYR A 12 10.17 -12.90 6.71
C TYR A 12 10.79 -13.66 5.54
N ASN A 13 11.48 -12.95 4.64
CA ASN A 13 12.02 -13.53 3.40
C ASN A 13 12.93 -14.77 3.63
N ASP A 14 13.55 -14.87 4.81
CA ASP A 14 14.52 -15.92 5.16
C ASP A 14 14.06 -16.79 6.36
N GLY A 15 12.75 -16.83 6.65
CA GLY A 15 12.16 -17.63 7.74
C GLY A 15 11.90 -16.85 9.04
N PHE A 16 11.02 -17.40 9.90
CA PHE A 16 10.51 -16.71 11.10
C PHE A 16 11.56 -16.32 12.14
N ASP A 17 12.74 -16.93 12.10
CA ASP A 17 13.86 -16.62 13.00
C ASP A 17 14.67 -15.39 12.55
N LYS A 18 14.29 -14.78 11.42
CA LYS A 18 14.99 -13.64 10.80
C LYS A 18 14.23 -12.34 11.02
N PRO A 19 14.88 -11.18 10.85
CA PRO A 19 14.20 -9.89 10.94
C PRO A 19 13.03 -9.80 9.95
N CYS A 20 11.95 -9.16 10.39
CA CYS A 20 10.81 -8.84 9.54
C CYS A 20 11.26 -7.95 8.38
N THR A 21 10.99 -8.38 7.15
CA THR A 21 11.39 -7.69 5.92
C THR A 21 10.29 -6.76 5.39
N GLY A 22 9.04 -6.94 5.82
CA GLY A 22 7.91 -6.12 5.41
C GLY A 22 6.62 -6.50 6.15
N VAL A 23 5.59 -5.67 6.06
CA VAL A 23 4.28 -5.93 6.65
C VAL A 23 3.20 -5.70 5.60
N ASN A 24 2.45 -6.75 5.31
CA ASN A 24 1.30 -6.71 4.41
C ASN A 24 0.02 -6.50 5.21
N LEU A 25 -0.66 -5.40 4.93
CA LEU A 25 -1.93 -5.03 5.54
C LEU A 25 -3.06 -5.35 4.56
N ASN A 26 -3.88 -6.34 4.93
CA ASN A 26 -5.13 -6.63 4.25
C ASN A 26 -6.19 -5.66 4.76
N TYR A 27 -6.97 -5.10 3.84
CA TYR A 27 -7.99 -4.13 4.19
C TYR A 27 -9.22 -4.26 3.29
N ILE A 28 -10.33 -3.75 3.78
CA ILE A 28 -11.54 -3.47 2.99
C ILE A 28 -11.77 -1.96 3.02
N GLY A 29 -11.96 -1.38 1.82
CA GLY A 29 -12.18 0.04 1.63
C GLY A 29 -13.55 0.32 1.03
N ASN A 30 -14.14 1.47 1.37
CA ASN A 30 -15.27 2.05 0.63
C ASN A 30 -14.87 3.41 0.05
N GLY A 31 -15.10 3.61 -1.25
CA GLY A 31 -15.06 4.92 -1.93
C GLY A 31 -14.09 5.05 -3.11
N PHE A 32 -13.04 4.24 -3.22
CA PHE A 32 -12.14 4.20 -4.37
C PHE A 32 -11.38 2.88 -4.39
N ASP A 33 -11.36 2.19 -5.54
CA ASP A 33 -10.92 0.80 -5.62
C ASP A 33 -10.01 0.58 -6.85
N PHE A 34 -8.73 0.94 -6.71
CA PHE A 34 -7.75 0.76 -7.78
C PHE A 34 -7.16 -0.66 -7.80
N ASN A 35 -7.29 -1.44 -6.70
CA ASN A 35 -6.67 -2.76 -6.59
C ASN A 35 -7.26 -3.60 -5.42
N SER A 36 -8.57 -3.84 -5.43
CA SER A 36 -9.43 -4.34 -4.32
C SER A 36 -8.99 -5.60 -3.56
N THR A 37 -8.02 -6.32 -4.08
CA THR A 37 -7.60 -7.63 -3.57
C THR A 37 -6.13 -7.71 -3.17
N GLN A 38 -5.34 -6.66 -3.41
CA GLN A 38 -3.91 -6.68 -3.08
C GLN A 38 -3.67 -6.09 -1.68
N PRO A 39 -2.91 -6.78 -0.81
CA PRO A 39 -2.45 -6.20 0.44
C PRO A 39 -1.65 -4.92 0.19
N VAL A 40 -1.73 -3.99 1.14
CA VAL A 40 -0.83 -2.84 1.18
C VAL A 40 0.45 -3.26 1.89
N ASN A 41 1.58 -3.23 1.18
CA ASN A 41 2.88 -3.49 1.78
C ASN A 41 3.46 -2.19 2.37
N ILE A 42 3.82 -2.24 3.65
CA ILE A 42 4.49 -1.18 4.39
C ILE A 42 5.76 -1.73 5.04
N THR A 43 6.69 -0.83 5.41
CA THR A 43 7.89 -1.24 6.13
C THR A 43 7.57 -1.63 7.57
N ASN A 44 8.43 -2.46 8.17
CA ASN A 44 8.32 -2.80 9.59
C ASN A 44 8.37 -1.54 10.48
N ASP A 45 9.19 -0.55 10.13
CA ASP A 45 9.28 0.70 10.89
C ASP A 45 7.97 1.51 10.85
N GLN A 46 7.30 1.56 9.69
CA GLN A 46 6.00 2.22 9.55
C GLN A 46 4.93 1.51 10.40
N TYR A 47 4.97 0.18 10.44
CA TYR A 47 4.09 -0.61 11.29
C TYR A 47 4.37 -0.35 12.77
N GLU A 48 5.62 -0.47 13.21
CA GLU A 48 6.02 -0.28 14.60
C GLU A 48 5.70 1.12 15.13
N ALA A 49 5.80 2.16 14.29
CA ALA A 49 5.44 3.53 14.65
C ALA A 49 3.93 3.78 14.79
N SER A 50 3.09 2.89 14.23
CA SER A 50 1.63 3.07 14.15
C SER A 50 0.82 1.95 14.83
N LYS A 51 1.45 0.85 15.25
CA LYS A 51 0.77 -0.36 15.76
C LYS A 51 -0.14 -0.13 16.96
N ASP A 52 0.20 0.82 17.82
CA ASP A 52 -0.55 1.12 19.04
C ASP A 52 -1.75 2.06 18.79
N ASP A 53 -1.83 2.65 17.60
CA ASP A 53 -2.86 3.60 17.20
C ASP A 53 -3.52 3.14 15.90
N LYS A 54 -4.70 2.53 16.05
CA LYS A 54 -5.47 1.99 14.92
C LYS A 54 -5.83 3.04 13.87
N ASP A 55 -5.95 4.30 14.26
CA ASP A 55 -6.31 5.35 13.31
C ASP A 55 -5.08 5.79 12.52
N LYS A 56 -3.90 5.87 13.15
CA LYS A 56 -2.63 6.05 12.42
C LYS A 56 -2.33 4.91 11.47
N LEU A 57 -2.58 3.66 11.88
CA LEU A 57 -2.35 2.52 10.99
C LEU A 57 -3.25 2.58 9.74
N LYS A 58 -4.52 3.03 9.89
CA LYS A 58 -5.41 3.26 8.75
C LYS A 58 -4.94 4.43 7.88
N GLU A 59 -4.39 5.48 8.47
CA GLU A 59 -3.81 6.62 7.76
C GLU A 59 -2.64 6.17 6.89
N VAL A 60 -1.71 5.38 7.44
CA VAL A 60 -0.59 4.78 6.68
C VAL A 60 -1.10 3.96 5.49
N VAL A 61 -2.15 3.15 5.67
CA VAL A 61 -2.78 2.39 4.58
C VAL A 61 -3.39 3.32 3.53
N ALA A 62 -4.11 4.37 3.96
CA ALA A 62 -4.71 5.34 3.05
C ALA A 62 -3.66 6.06 2.22
N ASP A 63 -2.59 6.53 2.85
CA ASP A 63 -1.50 7.26 2.21
C ASP A 63 -0.81 6.38 1.17
N LYS A 64 -0.59 5.10 1.49
CA LYS A 64 0.02 4.16 0.56
C LYS A 64 -0.86 3.87 -0.66
N ILE A 65 -2.17 3.70 -0.47
CA ILE A 65 -3.13 3.56 -1.58
C ILE A 65 -3.11 4.79 -2.47
N ILE A 66 -3.10 5.98 -1.89
CA ILE A 66 -3.07 7.25 -2.63
C ILE A 66 -1.76 7.39 -3.42
N ALA A 67 -0.63 7.06 -2.80
CA ALA A 67 0.67 7.09 -3.45
C ALA A 67 0.74 6.13 -4.65
N ASP A 68 0.25 4.91 -4.50
CA ASP A 68 0.26 3.90 -5.57
C ASP A 68 -0.69 4.30 -6.72
N ALA A 69 -1.86 4.84 -6.41
CA ALA A 69 -2.79 5.37 -7.42
C ALA A 69 -2.20 6.58 -8.16
N THR A 70 -1.51 7.47 -7.45
CA THR A 70 -0.87 8.65 -8.04
C THR A 70 0.23 8.22 -9.01
N LYS A 71 1.10 7.29 -8.58
CA LYS A 71 2.15 6.72 -9.43
C LYS A 71 1.59 6.06 -10.69
N PHE A 72 0.50 5.29 -10.56
CA PHE A 72 -0.16 4.69 -11.72
C PHE A 72 -0.65 5.76 -12.72
N ILE A 73 -1.26 6.84 -12.23
CA ILE A 73 -1.73 7.95 -13.08
C ILE A 73 -0.54 8.60 -13.80
N GLU A 74 0.57 8.84 -13.10
CA GLU A 74 1.80 9.37 -13.69
C GLU A 74 2.37 8.44 -14.77
N ASP A 75 2.44 7.13 -14.50
CA ASP A 75 2.93 6.13 -15.45
C ASP A 75 2.05 6.07 -16.71
N VAL A 76 0.73 6.13 -16.56
CA VAL A 76 -0.22 6.18 -17.69
C VAL A 76 -0.07 7.47 -18.49
N GLN A 77 0.15 8.62 -17.84
CA GLN A 77 0.36 9.89 -18.53
C GLN A 77 1.68 9.87 -19.32
N ALA A 78 2.77 9.40 -18.70
CA ALA A 78 4.07 9.28 -19.37
C ALA A 78 3.99 8.35 -20.59
N TYR A 79 3.23 7.26 -20.49
CA TYR A 79 2.98 6.38 -21.64
C TYR A 79 2.23 7.10 -22.76
N LYS A 80 1.14 7.83 -22.46
CA LYS A 80 0.40 8.60 -23.47
C LYS A 80 1.28 9.63 -24.16
N ASP A 81 2.04 10.41 -23.39
CA ASP A 81 2.96 11.42 -23.93
C ASP A 81 4.04 10.80 -24.84
N SER A 82 4.46 9.56 -24.56
CA SER A 82 5.41 8.84 -25.42
C SER A 82 4.84 8.44 -26.77
N LEU A 83 3.52 8.22 -26.86
CA LEU A 83 2.83 7.88 -28.11
C LEU A 83 2.65 9.12 -28.99
N GLU A 84 2.31 10.27 -28.41
CA GLU A 84 2.11 11.54 -29.15
C GLU A 84 3.42 12.11 -29.70
N LYS A 85 4.58 11.81 -29.09
CA LYS A 85 5.90 12.20 -29.60
C LYS A 85 6.43 11.29 -30.71
N ALA A 86 5.78 10.15 -30.96
CA ALA A 86 6.17 9.20 -31.99
C ALA A 86 5.49 9.46 -33.36
N GLU A 87 4.54 10.40 -33.41
CA GLU A 87 3.93 10.95 -34.64
C GLU A 87 4.60 12.26 -35.08
#